data_AF-A0A2M7AYK7-F1
#
_entry.id   AF-A0A2M7AYK7-F1
#
_cell.length_a   1.000
_cell.length_b   1.000
_cell.length_c   1.000
_cell.angle_alpha   90.00
_cell.angle_beta   90.00
_cell.angle_gamma   90.00
#
_symmetry.space_group_name_H-M   'P 1'
#
loop_
_entity.id
_entity.type
_entity.pdbx_description
1 polymer ?
#
loop_
_entity_poly.entity_id
_entity_poly.type
_entity_poly.pdbx_seq_one_letter_code
_entity_poly.pdbx_strand_id
1 'polypeptide(L)' 'MTILLGILAVAVMFGFVIMIHEFGHFIVAKKLKVKVLDFAFGFGPPIFKWTRNETRYSVRPIPFGGFVKMAGEEI' A
#
# COMPACT_ATOMS: atom_id res chain seq x y z
N MET A 1 23.76 -12.45 15.21
CA MET A 1 23.07 -11.21 15.67
C MET A 1 23.04 -10.14 14.58
N THR A 2 24.17 -9.85 13.91
CA THR A 2 24.27 -8.78 12.89
C THR A 2 23.54 -9.06 11.58
N ILE A 3 23.61 -10.28 11.05
CA ILE A 3 22.98 -10.64 9.76
C ILE A 3 21.45 -10.58 9.86
N LEU A 4 20.87 -11.16 10.91
CA LEU A 4 19.42 -11.14 11.14
C LEU A 4 18.89 -9.70 11.27
N LEU A 5 19.60 -8.85 12.03
CA LEU A 5 19.27 -7.44 12.16
C LEU A 5 19.37 -6.70 10.81
N GLY A 6 20.38 -7.01 10.01
CA GLY A 6 20.54 -6.45 8.67
C GLY A 6 19.38 -6.82 7.73
N ILE A 7 18.97 -8.10 7.70
CA ILE A 7 17.83 -8.55 6.91
C ILE A 7 16.54 -7.84 7.34
N LEU A 8 16.29 -7.74 8.64
CA LEU A 8 15.13 -7.03 9.18
C LEU A 8 15.15 -5.55 8.80
N ALA A 9 16.31 -4.87 8.91
CA ALA A 9 16.45 -3.48 8.56
C ALA A 9 16.17 -3.23 7.06
N VAL A 10 16.69 -4.09 6.19
CA VAL A 10 16.44 -4.03 4.74
C VAL A 10 14.95 -4.22 4.44
N ALA A 11 14.31 -5.24 5.03
CA ALA A 11 12.88 -5.50 4.82
C ALA A 11 11.99 -4.33 5.28
N VAL A 12 12.27 -3.75 6.45
CA VAL A 12 11.56 -2.56 6.97
C VAL A 12 11.75 -1.37 6.03
N MET A 13 13.00 -1.09 5.62
CA MET A 13 13.32 0.07 4.79
C MET A 13 12.69 -0.03 3.40
N PHE A 14 12.80 -1.18 2.74
CA PHE A 14 12.13 -1.40 1.45
C PHE A 14 10.62 -1.34 1.58
N GLY A 15 10.03 -1.96 2.61
CA GLY A 15 8.60 -1.88 2.85
C GLY A 15 8.11 -0.44 3.05
N PHE A 16 8.89 0.39 3.74
CA PHE A 16 8.60 1.81 3.92
C PHE A 16 8.71 2.61 2.61
N VAL A 17 9.73 2.35 1.79
CA VAL A 17 9.90 2.99 0.48
C VAL A 17 8.73 2.65 -0.46
N ILE A 18 8.34 1.37 -0.53
CA ILE A 18 7.19 0.92 -1.33
C ILE A 18 5.92 1.62 -0.87
N MET A 19 5.68 1.67 0.44
CA MET A 19 4.51 2.34 1.01
C MET A 19 4.42 3.83 0.63
N ILE A 20 5.53 4.56 0.66
CA ILE A 20 5.58 5.96 0.20
C ILE A 20 5.31 6.05 -1.31
N HIS A 21 5.88 5.14 -2.10
CA HIS A 21 5.69 5.09 -3.55
C HIS A 21 4.21 4.89 -3.93
N GLU A 22 3.56 3.89 -3.35
CA GLU A 22 2.13 3.60 -3.54
C GLU A 22 1.25 4.77 -3.07
N PHE A 23 1.62 5.40 -1.95
CA PHE A 23 0.92 6.59 -1.48
C PHE A 23 1.07 7.78 -2.44
N GLY A 24 2.23 7.93 -3.08
CA GLY A 24 2.46 8.88 -4.15
C GLY A 24 1.53 8.65 -5.33
N HIS A 25 1.43 7.42 -5.82
CA HIS A 25 0.47 7.03 -6.85
C HIS A 25 -0.97 7.35 -6.46
N PHE A 26 -1.36 6.99 -5.23
CA PHE A 26 -2.69 7.31 -4.70
C PHE A 26 -2.99 8.81 -4.71
N ILE A 27 -2.07 9.65 -4.21
CA ILE A 27 -2.26 11.11 -4.20
C ILE A 27 -2.41 11.65 -5.62
N VAL A 28 -1.51 11.26 -6.54
CA VAL A 28 -1.54 11.73 -7.92
C VAL A 28 -2.83 11.28 -8.62
N ALA A 29 -3.24 10.02 -8.45
CA ALA A 29 -4.48 9.50 -8.99
C ALA A 29 -5.71 10.30 -8.51
N LYS A 30 -5.82 10.55 -7.20
CA LYS A 30 -6.95 11.35 -6.66
C LYS A 30 -6.90 12.80 -7.14
N LYS A 31 -5.72 13.42 -7.27
CA LYS A 31 -5.56 14.79 -7.81
C LYS A 31 -5.97 14.87 -9.28
N LEU A 32 -5.65 13.87 -10.08
CA LEU A 32 -6.02 13.78 -11.49
C LEU A 32 -7.44 13.25 -11.72
N LYS A 33 -8.22 13.06 -10.65
CA LYS A 33 -9.59 12.50 -10.68
C LYS A 33 -9.67 11.10 -11.29
N VAL A 34 -8.56 10.36 -11.27
CA VAL A 34 -8.54 8.94 -11.61
C VAL A 34 -9.22 8.17 -10.48
N LYS A 35 -10.13 7.26 -10.84
CA LYS A 35 -10.87 6.45 -9.88
C LYS A 35 -9.93 5.41 -9.28
N VAL A 36 -9.73 5.48 -7.97
CA VAL A 36 -9.00 4.47 -7.19
C VAL A 36 -10.01 3.51 -6.58
N LEU A 37 -9.90 2.23 -6.92
CA LEU A 37 -10.81 1.16 -6.50
C LEU A 37 -10.42 0.61 -5.12
N ASP A 38 -9.14 0.39 -4.89
CA ASP A 38 -8.62 -0.16 -3.64
C ASP A 38 -7.29 0.52 -3.29
N PHE A 39 -7.09 0.86 -2.02
CA PHE A 39 -5.84 1.37 -1.47
C PHE A 39 -5.57 0.61 -0.18
N ALA A 40 -4.51 -0.19 -0.18
CA ALA A 40 -4.19 -1.06 0.93
C ALA A 40 -2.85 -0.69 1.54
N PHE A 41 -2.84 -0.60 2.86
CA PHE A 41 -1.64 -0.56 3.68
C PHE A 41 -1.28 -1.97 4.10
N GLY A 42 -0.14 -2.45 3.63
CA GLY A 42 0.37 -3.80 3.87
C GLY A 42 -0.17 -4.87 2.92
N PHE A 43 0.19 -6.12 3.21
CA PHE A 43 -0.16 -7.32 2.43
C PHE A 43 -0.90 -8.37 3.26
N GLY A 44 -1.56 -9.31 2.58
CA GLY A 44 -2.37 -10.37 3.19
C GLY A 44 -3.85 -9.99 3.33
N PRO A 45 -4.62 -10.73 4.13
CA PRO A 45 -6.05 -10.47 4.33
C PRO A 45 -6.29 -9.15 5.08
N PRO A 46 -7.31 -8.35 4.72
CA PRO A 46 -7.60 -7.09 5.41
C PRO A 46 -8.07 -7.35 6.85
N ILE A 47 -7.36 -6.77 7.83
CA ILE A 47 -7.78 -6.74 9.24
C ILE A 47 -8.89 -5.72 9.43
N PHE A 48 -8.69 -4.53 8.85
CA PHE A 48 -9.65 -3.45 8.85
C PHE A 48 -9.85 -2.95 7.44
N LYS A 49 -11.10 -2.68 7.05
CA LYS A 49 -11.43 -2.15 5.73
C LYS A 49 -12.63 -1.22 5.83
N TRP A 50 -12.60 -0.15 5.05
CA TRP A 50 -13.71 0.79 4.94
C TRP A 50 -13.75 1.35 3.52
N THR A 51 -14.90 1.82 3.09
CA THR A 51 -15.06 2.45 1.77
C THR A 51 -15.39 3.92 1.96
N ARG A 52 -14.65 4.80 1.30
CA ARG A 52 -14.92 6.24 1.30
C ARG A 52 -14.69 6.81 -0.09
N ASN A 53 -15.64 7.61 -0.58
CA ASN A 53 -15.55 8.27 -1.89
C ASN A 53 -15.17 7.28 -3.01
N GLU A 54 -15.88 6.15 -3.06
CA GLU A 54 -15.69 5.02 -4.00
C GLU A 54 -14.38 4.23 -3.87
N THR A 55 -13.44 4.69 -3.05
CA THR A 55 -12.18 3.99 -2.79
C THR A 55 -12.34 3.09 -1.58
N ARG A 56 -11.99 1.81 -1.74
CA ARG A 56 -11.83 0.89 -0.62
C ARG A 56 -10.46 1.13 0.00
N TYR A 57 -10.43 1.30 1.31
CA TYR A 57 -9.23 1.41 2.10
C TYR A 57 -9.09 0.15 2.94
N SER A 58 -7.89 -0.40 3.07
CA SER A 58 -7.64 -1.54 3.95
C SER A 58 -6.31 -1.45 4.67
N VAL A 59 -6.28 -1.99 5.89
CA VAL A 59 -5.07 -2.22 6.68
C VAL A 59 -4.90 -3.73 6.86
N ARG A 60 -3.71 -4.24 6.57
CA ARG A 60 -3.39 -5.66 6.45
C ARG A 60 -2.22 -6.05 7.38
N PRO A 61 -2.09 -7.33 7.75
CA PRO A 61 -1.18 -7.78 8.83
C PRO A 61 0.30 -7.61 8.51
N ILE A 62 0.68 -7.57 7.23
CA ILE A 62 2.09 -7.48 6.82
C ILE A 62 2.37 -6.03 6.43
N PRO A 63 2.96 -5.19 7.30
CA PRO A 63 3.10 -3.75 7.06
C PRO A 63 4.24 -3.37 6.09
N PHE A 64 4.85 -4.35 5.41
CA PHE A 64 6.01 -4.16 4.55
C PHE A 64 5.67 -3.69 3.13
N GLY A 65 4.73 -2.75 2.98
CA GLY A 65 4.37 -2.17 1.69
C GLY A 65 2.88 -1.86 1.60
N GLY A 66 2.32 -2.00 0.41
CA GLY A 66 0.92 -1.73 0.11
C GLY A 66 0.67 -1.85 -1.37
N PHE A 67 -0.53 -1.50 -1.80
CA PHE A 67 -0.82 -1.32 -3.21
C PHE A 67 -1.95 -0.32 -3.41
N VAL A 68 -1.96 0.32 -4.57
CA VAL A 68 -3.10 1.07 -5.08
C VAL A 68 -3.63 0.37 -6.32
N LYS A 69 -4.95 0.21 -6.42
CA LYS A 69 -5.63 -0.30 -7.61
C LYS A 69 -6.40 0.82 -8.29
N MET A 70 -5.97 1.23 -9.47
CA MET A 70 -6.63 2.25 -10.27
C MET A 70 -7.63 1.64 -11.25
N ALA A 71 -8.66 2.40 -11.61
CA ALA A 71 -9.60 1.98 -12.64
C ALA A 71 -8.89 1.93 -13.99
N GLY A 72 -9.07 0.83 -14.73
CA GLY A 72 -8.36 0.57 -15.99
C GLY A 72 -7.01 -0.14 -15.83
N GLU A 73 -6.57 -0.38 -14.60
CA GLU A 73 -5.40 -1.22 -14.31
C GLU A 73 -5.85 -2.69 -14.31
N GLU A 74 -5.42 -3.45 -15.32
CA GLU A 74 -5.55 -4.90 -15.34
C GLU A 74 -4.49 -5.51 -14.42
N ILE A 75 -4.91 -6.46 -13.57
CA ILE A 75 -4.03 -7.21 -12.67
C ILE A 75 -3.59 -8.48 -13.39
#